data_AF-A0A7S1DUI1-F1
#
_entry.id   AF-A0A7S1DUI1-F1
#
_cell.length_a   1.000
_cell.length_b   1.000
_cell.length_c   1.000
_cell.angle_alpha   90.00
_cell.angle_beta   90.00
_cell.angle_gamma   90.00
#
_symmetry.space_group_name_H-M   'P 1'
#
loop_
_entity.id
_entity.type
_entity.pdbx_description
1 polymer ?
#
loop_
_entity_poly.entity_id
_entity_poly.type
_entity_poly.pdbx_seq_one_letter_code
_entity_poly.pdbx_strand_id
1 'polypeptide(L)'
;PLLEVSAQRAREQELRQALRTLREGIDAYKHAAEAGAILQSPEDSGYPPSLAALVDGVVDARSANGRKIFFLRRLPRDPFADPSLPAAETWGLRAYDSPPGEPRAGRD
;
A
#
# COMPACT_ATOMS: atom_id res chain seq x y z
N PRO A 1 -28.19 17.05 12.08
CA PRO A 1 -28.34 15.57 12.12
C PRO A 1 -28.30 14.86 10.74
N LEU A 2 -28.89 15.38 9.65
CA LEU A 2 -28.80 14.72 8.32
C LEU A 2 -27.47 14.99 7.59
N LEU A 3 -26.93 16.20 7.71
CA LEU A 3 -25.68 16.62 7.06
C LEU A 3 -24.45 15.84 7.59
N GLU A 4 -24.40 15.58 8.89
CA GLU A 4 -23.31 14.83 9.54
C GLU A 4 -23.28 13.38 9.07
N VAL A 5 -24.45 12.73 8.96
CA VAL A 5 -24.57 11.36 8.46
C VAL A 5 -24.17 11.25 6.99
N SER A 6 -24.53 12.24 6.15
CA SER A 6 -24.07 12.25 4.76
C SER A 6 -22.55 12.42 4.65
N ALA A 7 -21.95 13.29 5.47
CA ALA A 7 -20.50 13.49 5.49
C ALA A 7 -19.75 12.25 5.99
N GLN A 8 -20.30 11.52 6.97
CA GLN A 8 -19.73 10.24 7.41
C GLN A 8 -19.77 9.20 6.30
N ARG A 9 -20.91 9.04 5.61
CA ARG A 9 -21.03 8.07 4.51
C ARG A 9 -20.07 8.37 3.35
N ALA A 10 -19.88 9.64 3.02
CA ALA A 10 -18.90 10.04 2.01
C ALA A 10 -17.48 9.60 2.40
N ARG A 11 -17.05 9.90 3.64
CA ARG A 11 -15.75 9.45 4.17
C ARG A 11 -15.60 7.92 4.20
N GLU A 12 -16.65 7.18 4.54
CA GLU A 12 -16.59 5.71 4.48
C GLU A 12 -16.47 5.18 3.04
N GLN A 13 -17.09 5.84 2.06
CA GLN A 13 -16.93 5.47 0.65
C GLN A 13 -15.50 5.76 0.17
N GLU A 14 -14.95 6.91 0.56
CA GLU A 14 -13.54 7.28 0.30
C GLU A 14 -12.58 6.27 0.93
N LEU A 15 -12.81 5.87 2.19
CA LEU A 15 -12.01 4.87 2.88
C LEU A 15 -12.02 3.53 2.13
N ARG A 16 -13.19 3.04 1.71
CA ARG A 16 -13.30 1.80 0.94
C ARG A 16 -12.58 1.89 -0.39
N GLN A 17 -12.65 3.05 -1.06
CA GLN A 17 -11.94 3.26 -2.31
C GLN A 17 -10.41 3.29 -2.11
N ALA A 18 -9.94 4.00 -1.08
CA ALA A 18 -8.54 4.07 -0.71
C ALA A 18 -7.94 2.68 -0.40
N LEU A 19 -8.64 1.88 0.41
CA LEU A 19 -8.22 0.51 0.76
C LEU A 19 -8.15 -0.40 -0.47
N ARG A 20 -9.11 -0.30 -1.41
CA ARG A 20 -9.05 -1.06 -2.68
C ARG A 20 -7.84 -0.66 -3.52
N THR A 21 -7.59 0.63 -3.67
CA THR A 21 -6.42 1.14 -4.41
C THR A 21 -5.10 0.67 -3.78
N LEU A 22 -4.99 0.66 -2.45
CA LEU A 22 -3.80 0.11 -1.79
C LEU A 22 -3.63 -1.37 -2.07
N ARG A 23 -4.70 -2.16 -1.93
CA ARG A 23 -4.67 -3.59 -2.20
C ARG A 23 -4.26 -3.90 -3.64
N GLU A 24 -4.84 -3.20 -4.61
CA GLU A 24 -4.49 -3.35 -6.03
C GLU A 24 -3.01 -3.02 -6.28
N GLY A 25 -2.47 -1.99 -5.64
CA GLY A 25 -1.04 -1.65 -5.73
C GLY A 25 -0.13 -2.72 -5.13
N ILE A 26 -0.49 -3.25 -3.96
CA ILE A 26 0.24 -4.34 -3.28
C ILE A 26 0.21 -5.62 -4.12
N ASP A 27 -0.96 -6.00 -4.64
CA ASP A 27 -1.13 -7.19 -5.46
C ASP A 27 -0.36 -7.04 -6.79
N ALA A 28 -0.36 -5.86 -7.40
CA ALA A 28 0.44 -5.57 -8.59
C ALA A 28 1.96 -5.67 -8.33
N TYR A 29 2.43 -5.23 -7.16
CA TYR A 29 3.81 -5.42 -6.74
C TYR A 29 4.15 -6.91 -6.64
N LYS A 30 3.30 -7.68 -5.94
CA LYS A 30 3.49 -9.12 -5.78
C LYS A 30 3.57 -9.85 -7.11
N HIS A 31 2.68 -9.52 -8.05
CA HIS A 31 2.72 -10.05 -9.41
C HIS A 31 3.98 -9.67 -10.17
N ALA A 32 4.48 -8.44 -10.03
CA ALA A 32 5.73 -8.03 -10.66
C ALA A 32 6.93 -8.80 -10.09
N ALA A 33 6.92 -9.06 -8.78
CA ALA A 33 7.93 -9.85 -8.10
C ALA A 33 7.93 -11.30 -8.57
N GLU A 34 6.76 -11.95 -8.61
CA GLU A 34 6.57 -13.31 -9.14
C GLU A 34 6.95 -13.43 -10.62
N ALA A 35 6.75 -12.37 -11.41
CA ALA A 35 7.14 -12.29 -12.82
C ALA A 35 8.64 -12.00 -13.02
N GLY A 36 9.45 -11.96 -11.95
CA GLY A 36 10.88 -11.69 -12.00
C GLY A 36 11.26 -10.26 -12.40
N ALA A 37 10.31 -9.31 -12.33
CA ALA A 37 10.59 -7.90 -12.61
C ALA A 37 11.31 -7.23 -11.44
N ILE A 38 11.13 -7.74 -10.23
CA ILE A 38 11.76 -7.24 -9.01
C ILE A 38 12.78 -8.27 -8.56
N LEU A 39 14.02 -7.83 -8.32
CA LEU A 39 15.04 -8.69 -7.70
C LEU A 39 14.63 -9.00 -6.27
N GLN A 40 14.55 -10.29 -5.95
CA GLN A 40 14.15 -10.79 -4.65
C GLN A 40 15.22 -11.72 -4.09
N SER A 41 15.48 -11.61 -2.80
CA SER A 41 16.23 -12.62 -2.06
C SER A 41 15.32 -13.81 -1.70
N PRO A 42 15.89 -15.00 -1.40
CA PRO A 42 15.11 -16.18 -1.00
C PRO A 42 14.25 -15.97 0.26
N GLU A 43 14.62 -15.02 1.12
CA GLU A 43 13.90 -14.64 2.33
C GLU A 43 12.74 -13.64 2.10
N ASP A 44 12.60 -13.09 0.89
CA ASP A 44 11.58 -12.07 0.60
C ASP A 44 10.21 -12.71 0.33
N SER A 45 9.16 -12.12 0.90
CA SER A 45 7.78 -12.62 0.74
C SER A 45 7.18 -12.36 -0.64
N GLY A 46 7.76 -11.45 -1.43
CA GLY A 46 7.15 -10.95 -2.67
C GLY A 46 6.31 -9.70 -2.50
N TYR A 47 6.01 -9.28 -1.27
CA TYR A 47 5.26 -8.07 -1.00
C TYR A 47 6.17 -6.84 -0.89
N PRO A 48 5.64 -5.62 -1.10
CA PRO A 48 6.43 -4.41 -0.94
C PRO A 48 6.86 -4.26 0.52
N PRO A 49 8.12 -3.84 0.81
CA PRO A 49 8.61 -3.67 2.17
C PRO A 49 7.99 -2.46 2.91
N SER A 50 7.29 -1.59 2.17
CA SER A 50 6.53 -0.47 2.70
C SER A 50 5.54 0.06 1.67
N LEU A 51 4.52 0.81 2.11
CA LEU A 51 3.60 1.51 1.21
C LEU A 51 4.32 2.53 0.31
N ALA A 52 5.41 3.14 0.78
CA ALA A 52 6.19 4.10 0.00
C ALA A 52 6.79 3.46 -1.27
N ALA A 53 7.18 2.18 -1.20
CA ALA A 53 7.71 1.44 -2.36
C ALA A 53 6.73 1.39 -3.55
N LEU A 54 5.42 1.50 -3.32
CA LEU A 54 4.42 1.54 -4.38
C LEU A 54 4.49 2.81 -5.22
N VAL A 55 4.99 3.91 -4.65
CA VAL A 55 5.06 5.24 -5.29
C VAL A 55 6.49 5.64 -5.66
N ASP A 56 7.49 5.24 -4.88
CA ASP A 56 8.90 5.52 -5.18
C ASP A 56 9.42 4.76 -6.40
N GLY A 57 8.75 3.65 -6.71
CA GLY A 57 8.99 2.78 -7.84
C GLY A 57 10.23 1.92 -7.67
N VAL A 58 10.17 0.71 -8.25
CA VAL A 58 11.22 -0.31 -8.16
C VAL A 58 11.89 -0.49 -9.51
N VAL A 59 13.19 -0.74 -9.53
CA VAL A 59 13.93 -1.00 -10.77
C VAL A 59 13.43 -2.31 -11.39
N ASP A 60 13.03 -2.28 -12.66
CA ASP A 60 12.69 -3.49 -13.42
C ASP A 60 13.98 -4.22 -13.80
N ALA A 61 14.24 -5.35 -13.16
CA ALA A 61 15.40 -6.20 -13.40
C ALA A 61 15.44 -6.76 -14.84
N ARG A 62 14.29 -6.80 -15.53
CA ARG A 62 14.19 -7.26 -16.92
C ARG A 62 14.46 -6.13 -17.91
N SER A 63 14.49 -4.87 -17.45
CA SER A 63 14.77 -3.72 -18.29
C SER A 63 16.28 -3.51 -18.42
N ALA A 64 16.81 -3.66 -19.63
CA ALA A 64 18.23 -3.38 -19.92
C ALA A 64 18.66 -1.94 -19.57
N ASN A 65 17.70 -1.00 -19.49
CA ASN A 65 17.95 0.41 -19.18
C ASN A 65 17.65 0.78 -17.73
N GLY A 66 17.29 -0.20 -16.87
CA GLY A 66 16.98 0.03 -15.46
C GLY A 66 15.75 0.91 -15.22
N ARG A 67 14.74 0.82 -16.09
CA ARG A 67 13.50 1.62 -15.93
C ARG A 67 12.80 1.24 -14.63
N LYS A 68 12.29 2.23 -13.90
CA LYS A 68 11.46 1.99 -12.72
C LYS A 68 10.01 1.62 -13.09
N ILE A 69 9.44 0.69 -12.34
CA ILE A 69 8.01 0.35 -12.33
C ILE A 69 7.38 1.09 -11.15
N PHE A 70 6.30 1.81 -11.41
CA PHE A 70 5.51 2.50 -10.40
C PHE A 70 4.14 1.80 -10.30
N PHE A 71 3.70 1.49 -9.07
CA PHE A 71 2.45 0.77 -8.83
C PHE A 71 1.30 1.72 -8.53
N LEU A 72 1.59 2.82 -7.84
CA LEU A 72 0.64 3.88 -7.54
C LEU A 72 1.22 5.24 -7.94
N ARG A 73 0.35 6.15 -8.39
CA ARG A 73 0.75 7.56 -8.67
C ARG A 73 0.90 8.38 -7.40
N ARG A 74 0.14 8.02 -6.35
CA ARG A 74 0.19 8.60 -5.00
C ARG A 74 -0.40 7.59 -4.02
N LEU A 75 0.02 7.67 -2.77
CA LEU A 75 -0.66 6.93 -1.71
C LEU A 75 -2.01 7.59 -1.40
N PRO A 76 -3.12 6.85 -1.43
CA PRO A 76 -4.36 7.35 -0.87
C PRO A 76 -4.19 7.52 0.65
N ARG A 77 -4.99 8.41 1.24
CA ARG A 77 -4.98 8.73 2.66
C ARG A 77 -6.23 8.16 3.33
N ASP A 78 -6.13 7.79 4.60
CA ASP A 78 -7.31 7.49 5.42
C ASP A 78 -8.11 8.79 5.69
N PRO A 79 -9.38 8.91 5.23
CA PRO A 79 -10.21 10.10 5.44
C PRO A 79 -10.64 10.33 6.91
N PHE A 80 -10.34 9.39 7.82
CA PHE A 80 -10.57 9.52 9.25
C PHE A 80 -9.31 9.83 10.07
N ALA A 81 -8.12 9.75 9.45
CA ALA A 81 -6.87 10.06 10.12
C ALA A 81 -6.63 11.57 10.28
N ASP A 82 -5.72 11.92 11.18
CA ASP A 82 -5.33 13.31 11.41
C ASP A 82 -4.80 13.96 10.11
N PRO A 83 -5.38 15.08 9.65
CA PRO A 83 -4.97 15.78 8.43
C PRO A 83 -3.50 16.22 8.40
N SER A 84 -2.82 16.31 9.54
CA SER A 84 -1.40 16.67 9.62
C SER A 84 -0.44 15.53 9.27
N LEU A 85 -0.87 14.26 9.36
CA LEU A 85 0.00 13.09 9.16
C LEU A 85 0.22 12.75 7.69
N PRO A 86 1.43 12.44 7.21
CA PRO A 86 1.64 11.97 5.83
C PRO A 86 0.77 10.75 5.48
N ALA A 87 0.32 10.63 4.23
CA ALA A 87 -0.59 9.56 3.81
C ALA A 87 -0.07 8.14 4.14
N ALA A 88 1.25 7.93 4.08
CA ALA A 88 1.88 6.67 4.46
C ALA A 88 1.70 6.31 5.94
N GLU A 89 1.62 7.31 6.82
CA GLU A 89 1.47 7.14 8.27
C GLU A 89 0.00 7.05 8.71
N THR A 90 -0.94 7.26 7.79
CA THR A 90 -2.38 7.17 8.10
C THR A 90 -2.93 5.75 8.11
N TRP A 91 -2.15 4.77 7.66
CA TRP A 91 -2.59 3.38 7.54
C TRP A 91 -2.00 2.51 8.64
N GLY A 92 -2.85 1.71 9.28
CA GLY A 92 -2.39 0.66 10.19
C GLY A 92 -1.62 -0.43 9.43
N LEU A 93 -0.40 -0.71 9.86
CA LEU A 93 0.42 -1.78 9.29
C LEU A 93 0.16 -3.09 10.03
N ARG A 94 0.06 -4.19 9.28
CA ARG A 94 -0.15 -5.52 9.83
C ARG A 94 0.76 -6.52 9.13
N ALA A 95 1.71 -7.06 9.87
CA ALA A 95 2.56 -8.15 9.42
C ALA A 95 1.76 -9.44 9.22
N TYR A 96 2.17 -10.28 8.28
CA TYR A 96 1.56 -11.60 8.07
C TYR A 96 1.64 -12.49 9.33
N ASP A 97 2.72 -12.39 10.10
CA ASP A 97 2.94 -13.14 11.34
C ASP A 97 2.25 -12.51 12.57
N SER A 98 1.55 -11.38 12.39
CA SER A 98 0.86 -10.72 13.51
C SER A 98 -0.51 -11.35 13.80
N PRO A 99 -0.81 -11.64 15.08
CA PRO A 99 -2.11 -12.15 15.47
C PRO A 99 -3.22 -11.11 15.19
N PRO A 100 -4.46 -11.55 14.89
CA PRO A 100 -5.54 -10.66 14.46
C PRO A 100 -5.95 -9.61 15.50
N GLY A 101 -5.71 -9.86 16.79
CA GLY A 101 -6.01 -8.93 17.89
C GLY A 101 -4.87 -7.95 18.22
N GLU A 102 -3.66 -8.19 17.72
CA GLU A 102 -2.48 -7.35 17.98
C GLU A 102 -1.68 -7.18 16.68
N PRO A 103 -2.19 -6.38 15.74
CA PRO A 103 -1.46 -6.06 14.52
C PRO A 103 -0.17 -5.31 14.88
N ARG A 104 0.95 -5.81 14.37
CA ARG A 104 2.26 -5.17 14.49
C ARG A 104 2.81 -4.93 13.10
N ALA A 105 3.63 -3.89 12.94
CA ALA A 105 4.40 -3.70 11.72
C ALA A 105 5.38 -4.87 11.54
N GLY A 106 5.48 -5.38 10.33
CA GLY A 106 6.35 -6.49 9.95
C GLY A 106 7.66 -6.02 9.34
N ARG A 107 8.39 -6.96 8.71
CA ARG A 107 9.52 -6.62 7.83
C ARG A 107 9.05 -6.14 6.45
N ASP A 108 7.76 -6.30 6.19
CA ASP A 108 7.04 -6.09 4.93
C ASP A 108 5.58 -5.68 5.21
#